data_AF-A0A670ZC25-F1
#
_entry.id   AF-A0A670ZC25-F1
#
_cell.length_a   1.000
_cell.length_b   1.000
_cell.length_c   1.000
_cell.angle_alpha   90.00
_cell.angle_beta   90.00
_cell.angle_gamma   90.00
#
_symmetry.space_group_name_H-M   'P 1'
#
loop_
_entity.id
_entity.type
_entity.pdbx_description
1 polymer ?
#
loop_
_entity_poly.entity_id
_entity_poly.type
_entity_poly.pdbx_seq_one_letter_code
_entity_poly.pdbx_strand_id
1 'polypeptide(L)'
;MWGSLALPEIGCFLAQPHVHYAQLGTDVTIPCGSVDQGTSVTWTANSTDLDASHLSGSHLVLRNVDLSHSGQYSCYEGPSWHLKDRVNLKVGSEYHGVRS
;
A
#
# COMPACT_ATOMS: atom_id res chain seq x y z
N MET A 1 -9.88 33.06 21.81
CA MET A 1 -8.77 32.10 22.03
C MET A 1 -9.33 30.74 21.67
N TRP A 2 -8.95 30.23 20.50
CA TRP A 2 -9.46 29.01 19.90
C TRP A 2 -8.80 27.83 20.61
N GLY A 3 -9.44 27.31 21.65
CA GLY A 3 -9.06 26.05 22.28
C GLY A 3 -9.74 24.92 21.52
N SER A 4 -9.11 24.44 20.44
CA SER A 4 -9.54 23.20 19.81
C SER A 4 -9.35 22.07 20.81
N LEU A 5 -10.46 21.62 21.38
CA LEU A 5 -10.57 20.32 22.03
C LEU A 5 -10.08 19.29 21.00
N ALA A 6 -8.90 18.74 21.24
CA ALA A 6 -8.54 17.45 20.67
C ALA A 6 -9.59 16.47 21.19
N LEU A 7 -10.63 16.27 20.39
CA LEU A 7 -11.48 15.09 20.49
C LEU A 7 -10.52 13.88 20.44
N PRO A 8 -10.74 12.82 21.23
CA PRO A 8 -10.10 11.55 20.97
C PRO A 8 -10.66 11.08 19.63
N GLU A 9 -10.06 11.54 18.55
CA GLU A 9 -10.57 11.32 17.21
C GLU A 9 -10.57 9.82 17.01
N ILE A 10 -11.76 9.31 16.76
CA ILE A 10 -12.09 7.98 16.33
C ILE A 10 -11.24 7.70 15.08
N GLY A 11 -9.98 7.32 15.28
CA GLY A 11 -8.95 7.17 14.26
C GLY A 11 -9.11 5.91 13.41
N CYS A 12 -10.32 5.36 13.37
CA CYS A 12 -10.73 4.31 12.44
C CYS A 12 -11.93 4.78 11.60
N PHE A 13 -11.94 6.03 11.17
CA PHE A 13 -12.93 6.47 10.17
C PHE A 13 -12.37 6.28 8.76
N LEU A 14 -12.43 5.01 8.32
CA LEU A 14 -12.25 4.54 6.95
C LEU A 14 -10.84 4.78 6.40
N ALA A 15 -9.99 3.75 6.42
CA ALA A 15 -8.87 3.66 5.46
C ALA A 15 -9.48 3.64 4.04
N GLN A 16 -9.77 4.83 3.53
CA GLN A 16 -10.24 5.04 2.18
C GLN A 16 -9.08 4.66 1.27
N PRO A 17 -9.31 3.82 0.26
CA PRO A 17 -8.21 3.32 -0.50
C PRO A 17 -7.63 4.45 -1.34
N HIS A 18 -6.42 4.89 -1.00
CA HIS A 18 -5.73 5.91 -1.78
C HIS A 18 -5.21 5.29 -3.07
N VAL A 19 -4.94 6.11 -4.09
CA VAL A 19 -4.42 5.61 -5.37
C VAL A 19 -2.92 5.80 -5.39
N HIS A 20 -2.17 4.74 -5.68
CA HIS A 20 -0.74 4.80 -5.91
C HIS A 20 -0.46 4.52 -7.39
N TYR A 21 0.35 5.36 -8.01
CA TYR A 21 0.78 5.19 -9.39
C TYR A 21 2.14 4.52 -9.42
N ALA A 22 2.30 3.55 -10.30
CA ALA A 22 3.58 2.90 -10.55
C ALA A 22 3.87 2.83 -12.04
N GLN A 23 5.15 2.81 -12.37
CA GLN A 23 5.60 2.75 -13.75
C GLN A 23 5.86 1.30 -14.15
N LEU A 24 5.41 0.91 -15.34
CA LEU A 24 5.67 -0.41 -15.89
C LEU A 24 7.17 -0.69 -16.01
N GLY A 25 7.59 -1.87 -15.55
CA GLY A 25 8.98 -2.35 -15.55
C GLY A 25 9.84 -1.82 -14.39
N THR A 26 9.27 -1.05 -13.46
CA THR A 26 10.01 -0.50 -12.30
C THR A 26 9.77 -1.32 -11.03
N ASP A 27 10.54 -1.03 -9.98
CA ASP A 27 10.29 -1.56 -8.64
C ASP A 27 9.53 -0.49 -7.83
N VAL A 28 8.39 -0.87 -7.25
CA VAL A 28 7.58 0.03 -6.42
C VAL A 28 7.54 -0.48 -4.98
N THR A 29 7.63 0.45 -4.03
CA THR A 29 7.54 0.16 -2.60
C THR A 29 6.32 0.89 -2.02
N ILE A 30 5.44 0.13 -1.39
CA ILE A 30 4.19 0.61 -0.83
C ILE A 30 4.25 0.45 0.71
N PRO A 31 4.15 1.55 1.48
CA PRO A 31 4.12 1.48 2.94
C PRO A 31 2.74 1.03 3.46
N CYS A 32 2.74 0.29 4.58
CA CYS A 32 1.51 -0.09 5.29
C CYS A 32 1.08 1.02 6.26
N GLY A 33 0.51 2.11 5.73
CA GLY A 33 0.08 3.25 6.55
C GLY A 33 1.12 3.70 7.57
N SER A 34 0.69 3.90 8.82
CA SER A 34 1.55 4.31 9.95
C SER A 34 2.02 3.14 10.82
N VAL A 35 2.16 1.93 10.27
CA VAL A 35 2.67 0.76 11.01
C VAL A 35 4.19 0.85 11.18
N ASP A 36 4.67 0.56 12.39
CA ASP A 36 6.09 0.43 12.69
C ASP A 36 6.79 -0.61 11.78
N GLN A 37 7.99 -0.28 11.29
CA GLN A 37 8.76 -1.15 10.38
C GLN A 37 9.07 -2.56 10.93
N GLY A 38 9.06 -2.73 12.25
CA GLY A 38 9.32 -4.00 12.93
C GLY A 38 8.08 -4.87 13.15
N THR A 39 6.89 -4.39 12.80
CA THR A 39 5.64 -5.12 13.01
C THR A 39 5.39 -6.09 11.86
N SER A 40 5.04 -7.34 12.19
CA SER A 40 4.64 -8.33 11.20
C SER A 40 3.33 -7.89 10.55
N VAL A 41 3.33 -7.73 9.24
CA VAL A 41 2.14 -7.39 8.46
C VAL A 41 1.86 -8.47 7.42
N THR A 42 0.59 -8.61 7.08
CA THR A 42 0.12 -9.44 5.98
C THR A 42 -0.39 -8.54 4.88
N TRP A 43 0.04 -8.77 3.65
CA TRP A 43 -0.47 -8.06 2.49
C TRP A 43 -1.30 -8.97 1.62
N THR A 44 -2.39 -8.44 1.08
CA THR A 44 -3.18 -9.10 0.05
C THR A 44 -3.26 -8.24 -1.19
N ALA A 45 -3.23 -8.86 -2.36
CA ALA A 45 -3.43 -8.25 -3.68
C ALA A 45 -4.72 -8.77 -4.29
N ASN A 46 -5.68 -7.89 -4.56
CA ASN A 46 -7.02 -8.26 -5.05
C ASN A 46 -7.64 -9.41 -4.25
N SER A 47 -7.49 -9.35 -2.91
CA SER A 47 -7.94 -10.38 -1.96
C SER A 47 -7.20 -11.72 -2.00
N THR A 48 -6.03 -11.78 -2.64
CA THR A 48 -5.13 -12.94 -2.63
C THR A 48 -3.95 -12.65 -1.72
N ASP A 49 -3.62 -13.56 -0.79
CA ASP A 49 -2.45 -13.42 0.07
C ASP A 49 -1.15 -13.34 -0.74
N LEU A 50 -0.32 -12.37 -0.40
CA LEU A 50 1.02 -12.23 -0.95
C LEU A 50 2.02 -12.97 -0.09
N ASP A 51 3.02 -13.57 -0.75
CA ASP A 51 4.10 -14.23 -0.06
C ASP A 51 5.01 -13.21 0.66
N ALA A 52 5.58 -13.63 1.80
CA ALA A 52 6.47 -12.79 2.59
C ALA A 52 7.75 -12.39 1.84
N SER A 53 8.11 -13.07 0.75
CA SER A 53 9.22 -12.69 -0.13
C SER A 53 9.05 -11.33 -0.81
N HIS A 54 7.81 -10.86 -0.99
CA HIS A 54 7.53 -9.52 -1.52
C HIS A 54 7.51 -8.46 -0.41
N LEU A 55 7.72 -8.84 0.85
CA LEU A 55 7.64 -7.94 2.00
C LEU A 55 9.02 -7.54 2.49
N SER A 56 9.18 -6.26 2.80
CA SER A 56 10.37 -5.69 3.43
C SER A 56 9.96 -5.00 4.74
N GLY A 57 9.72 -5.82 5.76
CA GLY A 57 9.14 -5.38 7.03
C GLY A 57 7.67 -5.02 6.87
N SER A 58 7.29 -3.79 7.20
CA SER A 58 5.93 -3.28 6.99
C SER A 58 5.62 -2.84 5.55
N HIS A 59 6.61 -2.87 4.64
CA HIS A 59 6.45 -2.43 3.26
C HIS A 59 6.23 -3.58 2.30
N LEU A 60 5.39 -3.37 1.30
CA LEU A 60 5.25 -4.25 0.14
C LEU A 60 6.16 -3.75 -0.98
N VAL A 61 7.05 -4.62 -1.47
CA VAL A 61 7.98 -4.35 -2.56
C VAL A 61 7.60 -5.21 -3.76
N LEU A 62 7.05 -4.58 -4.80
CA LEU A 62 6.75 -5.23 -6.06
C LEU A 62 7.85 -4.90 -7.05
N ARG A 63 8.53 -5.94 -7.55
CA ARG A 63 9.64 -5.80 -8.49
C ARG A 63 9.19 -6.01 -9.92
N ASN A 64 9.74 -5.23 -10.84
CA ASN A 64 9.39 -5.29 -12.27
C ASN A 64 7.86 -5.29 -12.50
N VAL A 65 7.16 -4.28 -11.96
CA VAL A 65 5.69 -4.21 -12.01
C VAL A 65 5.19 -4.16 -13.45
N ASP A 66 4.10 -4.87 -13.70
CA ASP A 66 3.41 -4.95 -14.98
C ASP A 66 1.96 -4.43 -14.87
N LEU A 67 1.29 -4.19 -16.00
CA LEU A 67 -0.13 -3.80 -16.02
C LEU A 67 -1.02 -4.76 -15.21
N SER A 68 -0.69 -6.06 -15.21
CA SER A 68 -1.36 -7.10 -14.42
C SER A 68 -1.27 -6.91 -12.89
N HIS A 69 -0.29 -6.13 -12.40
CA HIS A 69 -0.17 -5.81 -10.98
C HIS A 69 -1.13 -4.70 -10.53
N SER A 70 -1.82 -4.05 -11.47
CA SER A 70 -2.83 -3.04 -11.12
C SER A 70 -3.98 -3.69 -10.35
N GLY A 71 -4.37 -3.10 -9.23
CA GLY A 71 -5.36 -3.70 -8.35
C GLY A 71 -5.44 -3.06 -6.98
N GLN A 72 -6.25 -3.65 -6.11
CA GLN A 72 -6.38 -3.21 -4.74
C GLN A 72 -5.47 -4.04 -3.83
N TYR A 73 -4.62 -3.36 -3.07
CA TYR A 73 -3.76 -3.96 -2.07
C TYR A 73 -4.24 -3.54 -0.69
N SER A 74 -4.30 -4.51 0.21
CA SER A 74 -4.73 -4.30 1.60
C SER A 74 -3.64 -4.79 2.53
N CYS A 75 -3.32 -3.96 3.52
CA CYS A 75 -2.37 -4.31 4.56
C CYS A 75 -3.08 -4.59 5.88
N TYR A 76 -2.71 -5.70 6.50
CA TYR A 76 -3.22 -6.16 7.78
C TYR A 76 -2.10 -6.24 8.80
N GLU A 77 -2.38 -5.76 10.01
CA GLU A 77 -1.42 -5.86 11.12
C GLU A 77 -1.59 -7.18 11.86
N GLY A 78 -0.50 -7.95 11.90
CA GLY A 78 -0.32 -9.12 12.74
C GLY A 78 -1.39 -10.21 12.58
N PRO A 79 -1.46 -11.15 13.54
CA PRO A 79 -2.49 -12.19 13.56
C PRO A 79 -3.89 -11.66 13.85
N SER A 80 -4.02 -10.39 14.24
CA SER A 80 -5.29 -9.71 14.46
C SER A 80 -6.07 -9.42 13.16
N TRP A 81 -5.43 -9.55 11.99
CA TRP A 81 -6.04 -9.24 10.69
C TRP A 81 -6.71 -7.85 10.66
N HIS A 82 -6.12 -6.89 11.38
CA HIS A 82 -6.69 -5.56 11.45
C HIS A 82 -6.25 -4.78 10.22
N LEU A 83 -7.20 -4.40 9.36
CA LEU A 83 -6.91 -3.60 8.18
C LEU A 83 -6.35 -2.24 8.61
N LYS A 84 -5.11 -1.96 8.23
CA LYS A 84 -4.44 -0.68 8.54
C LYS A 84 -4.51 0.28 7.39
N ASP A 85 -4.31 -0.24 6.19
CA ASP A 85 -4.28 0.59 5.00
C ASP A 85 -4.77 -0.17 3.78
N ARG A 86 -5.29 0.59 2.82
CA ARG A 86 -5.76 0.08 1.55
C ARG A 86 -5.28 1.01 0.44
N VAL A 87 -4.78 0.44 -0.64
CA VAL A 87 -4.25 1.20 -1.77
C VAL A 87 -4.71 0.60 -3.08
N ASN A 88 -5.10 1.43 -4.04
CA ASN A 88 -5.33 1.01 -5.41
C ASN A 88 -4.07 1.32 -6.22
N LEU A 89 -3.28 0.29 -6.53
CA LEU A 89 -2.14 0.42 -7.41
C LEU A 89 -2.61 0.53 -8.85
N LYS A 90 -2.17 1.58 -9.54
CA LYS A 90 -2.37 1.77 -10.97
C LYS A 90 -1.01 1.78 -11.65
N VAL A 91 -0.73 0.72 -12.41
CA VAL A 91 0.48 0.63 -13.22
C VAL A 91 0.19 1.23 -14.59
N GLY A 92 1.02 2.15 -15.03
CA GLY A 92 0.95 2.73 -16.35
C GLY A 92 2.31 2.65 -17.04
N SER A 93 2.30 2.60 -18.37
CA SER A 93 3.49 2.93 -19.14
C SER A 93 3.73 4.44 -18.99
N GLU A 94 4.82 4.85 -18.35
CA GLU A 94 5.40 6.12 -18.74
C GLU A 94 5.77 5.94 -20.21
N TYR A 95 5.13 6.68 -21.10
CA TYR A 95 5.60 6.81 -22.47
C TYR A 95 6.95 7.52 -22.37
N HIS A 96 8.01 6.78 -22.07
CA HIS A 96 9.35 7.21 -22.39
C HIS A 96 9.33 7.43 -23.90
N GLY A 97 9.28 8.70 -24.28
CA GLY A 97 9.37 9.10 -25.67
C GLY A 97 10.52 8.31 -26.29
N VAL A 98 10.17 7.50 -27.27
CA VAL A 98 11.10 7.00 -28.28
C VAL A 98 11.86 8.22 -28.79
N ARG A 99 13.05 8.47 -28.24
CA ARG A 99 14.01 9.34 -28.88
C ARG A 99 14.48 8.56 -30.09
N SER A 100 13.97 9.02 -31.24
CA SER A 100 14.33 8.66 -32.61
C SER A 100 15.81 8.38 -32.79
#